data_AF-A0A6J7JQH0-F1
#
_entry.id   AF-A0A6J7JQH0-F1
#
_cell.length_a   1.000
_cell.length_b   1.000
_cell.length_c   1.000
_cell.angle_alpha   90.00
_cell.angle_beta   90.00
_cell.angle_gamma   90.00
#
_symmetry.space_group_name_H-M   'P 1'
#
loop_
_entity.id
_entity.type
_entity.pdbx_description
1 polymer ?
#
loop_
_entity_poly.entity_id
_entity_poly.type
_entity_poly.pdbx_seq_one_letter_code
_entity_poly.pdbx_strand_id
1 'polypeptide(L)'
;MRRSVRRSPAIAACFQKIECNFLDWDDLADLSSYDLVVNTTPSGAADLVAENLSNSVNGLLFDVLYKPWPTLLGRRWSDAGGKTLGGLELLLYQGIDQLNLVTNVEGKVIDQDLRIALTNVTT
;
A
#
# COMPACT_ATOMS: atom_id res chain seq x y z
N MET A 1 -20.43 3.50 2.18
CA MET A 1 -21.06 2.24 1.70
C MET A 1 -19.98 1.22 1.34
N ARG A 2 -19.89 0.04 2.01
CA ARG A 2 -19.02 -1.05 1.51
C ARG A 2 -19.44 -1.47 0.11
N ARG A 3 -18.47 -1.58 -0.80
CA ARG A 3 -18.71 -2.08 -2.17
C ARG A 3 -19.38 -3.46 -2.21
N SER A 4 -19.15 -4.32 -1.21
CA SER A 4 -19.84 -5.61 -1.08
C SER A 4 -19.71 -6.24 0.31
N VAL A 5 -20.81 -6.33 1.06
CA VAL A 5 -20.88 -7.01 2.37
C VAL A 5 -20.63 -8.53 2.26
N ARG A 6 -20.91 -9.11 1.08
CA ARG A 6 -20.78 -10.57 0.84
C ARG A 6 -19.34 -11.07 0.80
N ARG A 7 -18.36 -10.17 0.67
CA ARG A 7 -16.92 -10.53 0.58
C ARG A 7 -16.26 -10.65 1.95
N SER A 8 -16.79 -9.96 2.96
CA SER A 8 -16.21 -9.95 4.30
C SER A 8 -16.06 -11.34 4.92
N PRO A 9 -17.05 -12.27 4.84
CA PRO A 9 -16.88 -13.60 5.42
C PRO A 9 -15.75 -14.42 4.78
N ALA A 10 -15.58 -14.32 3.46
CA ALA A 10 -14.52 -15.04 2.74
C ALA A 10 -13.14 -14.49 3.08
N ILE A 11 -13.00 -13.17 3.20
CA ILE A 11 -11.75 -12.53 3.62
C ILE A 11 -11.45 -12.85 5.09
N ALA A 12 -12.47 -12.83 5.96
CA ALA A 12 -12.34 -13.16 7.37
C ALA A 12 -11.78 -14.57 7.57
N ALA A 13 -12.25 -15.53 6.77
CA ALA A 13 -11.80 -16.93 6.82
C ALA A 13 -10.32 -17.13 6.46
N CYS A 14 -9.68 -16.16 5.78
CA CYS A 14 -8.25 -16.22 5.49
C CYS A 14 -7.36 -15.91 6.71
N PHE A 15 -7.91 -15.25 7.74
CA PHE A 15 -7.16 -14.84 8.92
C PHE A 15 -7.27 -15.89 10.03
N GLN A 16 -6.15 -16.54 10.35
CA GLN A 16 -6.10 -17.60 11.39
C GLN A 16 -5.53 -17.11 12.73
N LYS A 17 -4.68 -16.08 12.70
CA LYS A 17 -3.89 -15.63 13.87
C LYS A 17 -4.13 -14.17 14.25
N ILE A 18 -4.95 -13.45 13.48
CA ILE A 18 -5.24 -12.04 13.69
C ILE A 18 -6.74 -11.82 13.67
N GLU A 19 -7.21 -10.91 14.51
CA GLU A 19 -8.58 -10.44 14.49
C GLU A 19 -8.76 -9.44 13.34
N CYS A 20 -9.85 -9.57 12.59
CA CYS A 20 -10.15 -8.69 11.46
C CYS A 20 -11.43 -7.91 11.72
N ASN A 21 -11.28 -6.61 11.90
CA ASN A 21 -12.40 -5.67 12.00
C ASN A 21 -12.69 -5.10 10.62
N PHE A 22 -13.82 -5.51 10.04
CA PHE A 22 -14.30 -4.89 8.81
C PHE A 22 -15.05 -3.62 9.17
N LEU A 23 -14.60 -2.48 8.63
CA LEU A 23 -15.26 -1.18 8.73
C LEU A 23 -15.99 -0.86 7.42
N ASP A 24 -17.09 -0.12 7.53
CA ASP A 24 -17.75 0.35 6.31
C ASP A 24 -16.86 1.33 5.56
N TRP A 25 -16.87 1.27 4.23
CA TRP A 25 -16.15 2.29 3.47
C TRP A 25 -16.88 3.61 3.69
N ASP A 26 -16.20 4.51 4.37
CA ASP A 26 -16.66 5.85 4.67
C ASP A 26 -15.63 6.81 4.08
N ASP A 27 -16.09 7.67 3.18
CA ASP A 27 -15.24 8.65 2.52
C ASP A 27 -14.74 9.73 3.50
N LEU A 28 -15.31 9.76 4.72
CA LEU A 28 -14.90 10.60 5.84
C LEU A 28 -14.05 9.86 6.88
N ALA A 29 -13.61 8.63 6.60
CA ALA A 29 -12.82 7.84 7.55
C ALA A 29 -11.50 8.54 7.90
N ASP A 30 -11.28 8.80 9.19
CA ASP A 30 -9.99 9.28 9.68
C ASP A 30 -9.01 8.12 9.81
N LEU A 31 -8.01 8.12 8.93
CA LEU A 31 -6.95 7.11 8.88
C LEU A 31 -5.70 7.52 9.68
N SER A 32 -5.67 8.72 10.27
CA SER A 32 -4.47 9.29 10.92
C SER A 32 -4.04 8.56 12.19
N SER A 33 -4.96 7.80 12.81
CA SER A 33 -4.71 7.04 14.04
C SER A 33 -4.00 5.69 13.82
N TYR A 34 -3.84 5.25 12.57
CA TYR A 34 -3.21 3.97 12.25
C TYR A 34 -1.71 4.13 12.00
N ASP A 35 -0.90 3.23 12.55
CA ASP A 35 0.56 3.22 12.34
C ASP A 35 0.94 2.83 10.90
N LEU A 36 0.12 2.01 10.25
CA LEU A 36 0.28 1.56 8.86
C LEU A 36 -1.09 1.51 8.17
N VAL A 37 -1.18 2.13 7.01
CA VAL A 37 -2.33 2.05 6.11
C VAL A 37 -1.88 1.46 4.79
N VAL A 38 -2.57 0.42 4.32
CA VAL A 38 -2.30 -0.20 3.02
C VAL A 38 -3.47 0.10 2.07
N ASN A 39 -3.23 0.94 1.06
CA ASN A 39 -4.22 1.22 0.04
C ASN A 39 -4.11 0.23 -1.12
N THR A 40 -5.14 -0.60 -1.30
CA THR A 40 -5.26 -1.53 -2.45
C THR A 40 -6.43 -1.17 -3.36
N THR A 41 -6.92 0.06 -3.28
CA THR A 41 -8.05 0.51 -4.10
C THR A 41 -7.56 0.92 -5.50
N PRO A 42 -8.41 0.82 -6.54
CA PRO A 42 -8.09 1.36 -7.86
C PRO A 42 -7.87 2.88 -7.81
N SER A 43 -7.19 3.41 -8.83
CA SER A 43 -6.97 4.87 -8.97
C SER A 43 -8.28 5.65 -8.85
N GLY A 44 -8.28 6.71 -8.06
CA GLY A 44 -9.42 7.59 -7.82
C GLY A 44 -10.39 7.13 -6.72
N ALA A 45 -10.34 5.86 -6.30
CA ALA A 45 -11.29 5.33 -5.33
C ALA A 45 -11.05 5.81 -3.89
N ALA A 46 -9.84 6.28 -3.58
CA ALA A 46 -9.48 6.81 -2.26
C ALA A 46 -9.38 8.35 -2.24
N ASP A 47 -9.81 9.04 -3.31
CA ASP A 47 -9.62 10.48 -3.43
C ASP A 47 -10.43 11.26 -2.39
N LEU A 48 -11.68 10.87 -2.11
CA LEU A 48 -12.49 11.52 -1.07
C LEU A 48 -11.92 11.29 0.33
N VAL A 49 -11.37 10.10 0.60
CA VAL A 49 -10.67 9.83 1.87
C VAL A 49 -9.43 10.73 1.99
N ALA A 50 -8.69 10.93 0.89
CA ALA A 50 -7.54 11.82 0.86
C ALA A 50 -7.91 13.28 1.11
N GLU A 51 -9.07 13.74 0.64
CA GLU A 51 -9.57 15.09 0.86
C GLU A 51 -9.97 15.36 2.32
N ASN A 52 -10.37 14.32 3.06
CA ASN A 52 -10.78 14.40 4.46
C ASN A 52 -9.67 14.01 5.45
N LEU A 53 -8.45 13.76 4.97
CA LEU A 53 -7.32 13.39 5.81
C LEU A 53 -6.97 14.52 6.79
N SER A 54 -6.64 14.16 8.03
CA SER A 54 -6.10 15.09 9.03
C SER A 54 -4.86 15.82 8.49
N ASN A 55 -4.67 17.08 8.91
CA ASN A 55 -3.49 17.88 8.58
C ASN A 55 -2.18 17.35 9.19
N SER A 56 -2.26 16.36 10.09
CA SER A 56 -1.10 15.71 10.70
C SER A 56 -1.31 14.20 10.72
N VAL A 57 -0.34 13.49 10.15
CA VAL A 57 -0.30 12.03 10.13
C VAL A 57 1.12 11.56 10.46
N ASN A 58 1.24 10.58 11.36
CA ASN A 58 2.53 10.00 11.75
C ASN A 58 2.76 8.59 11.15
N GLY A 59 1.69 7.95 10.68
CA GLY A 59 1.73 6.60 10.14
C GLY A 59 2.38 6.48 8.76
N LEU A 60 2.68 5.25 8.38
CA LEU A 60 3.15 4.89 7.04
C LEU A 60 1.96 4.57 6.13
N LEU A 61 1.91 5.20 4.96
CA LEU A 61 1.03 4.77 3.87
C LEU A 61 1.81 3.88 2.90
N PHE A 62 1.28 2.69 2.65
CA PHE A 62 1.71 1.84 1.55
C PHE A 62 0.62 1.80 0.49
N ASP A 63 0.84 2.49 -0.63
CA ASP A 63 -0.11 2.52 -1.74
C ASP A 63 0.40 1.61 -2.86
N VAL A 64 -0.37 0.57 -3.18
CA VAL A 64 0.05 -0.45 -4.17
C VAL A 64 0.02 0.09 -5.61
N LEU A 65 -0.55 1.27 -5.84
CA LEU A 65 -0.53 1.92 -7.14
C LEU A 65 0.87 2.48 -7.42
N TYR A 66 1.40 2.14 -8.59
CA TYR A 66 2.65 2.70 -9.14
C TYR A 66 2.40 3.69 -10.28
N LYS A 67 1.15 3.81 -10.75
CA LYS A 67 0.74 4.76 -11.78
C LYS A 67 -0.74 5.13 -11.63
N PRO A 68 -1.08 6.44 -11.53
CA PRO A 68 -0.17 7.57 -11.36
C PRO A 68 0.58 7.52 -10.02
N TRP A 69 1.76 8.16 -9.96
CA TRP A 69 2.52 8.32 -8.71
C TRP A 69 3.02 9.77 -8.55
N PRO A 70 2.87 10.40 -7.37
CA PRO A 70 2.07 9.93 -6.24
C PRO A 70 0.56 9.94 -6.56
N THR A 71 -0.21 9.07 -5.92
CA THR A 71 -1.68 9.15 -5.90
C THR A 71 -2.14 10.40 -5.11
N LEU A 72 -3.41 10.79 -5.20
CA LEU A 72 -3.91 11.92 -4.39
C LEU A 72 -3.74 11.63 -2.89
N LEU A 73 -4.10 10.42 -2.46
CA LEU A 73 -3.87 9.95 -1.09
C LEU A 73 -2.38 9.99 -0.72
N GLY A 74 -1.50 9.47 -1.57
CA GLY A 74 -0.06 9.52 -1.37
C GLY A 74 0.47 10.94 -1.17
N ARG A 75 0.04 11.89 -2.02
CA ARG A 75 0.44 13.30 -1.90
C ARG A 75 -0.06 13.90 -0.58
N ARG A 76 -1.35 13.77 -0.27
CA ARG A 76 -1.95 14.31 0.96
C ARG A 76 -1.31 13.73 2.22
N TRP A 77 -0.97 12.45 2.19
CA TRP A 77 -0.30 11.77 3.29
C TRP A 77 1.08 12.34 3.57
N SER A 78 1.88 12.54 2.51
CA SER A 78 3.19 13.20 2.61
C SER A 78 3.07 14.66 3.07
N ASP A 79 2.11 15.41 2.53
CA ASP A 79 1.87 16.82 2.90
C ASP A 79 1.50 16.96 4.40
N ALA A 80 0.80 15.96 4.97
CA ALA A 80 0.46 15.87 6.39
C ALA A 80 1.62 15.39 7.30
N GLY A 81 2.83 15.18 6.74
CA GLY A 81 4.03 14.75 7.46
C GLY A 81 4.23 13.24 7.56
N GLY A 82 3.33 12.44 6.97
CA GLY A 82 3.42 10.98 6.96
C GLY A 82 4.44 10.47 5.95
N LYS A 83 4.85 9.21 6.12
CA LYS A 83 5.73 8.52 5.14
C LYS A 83 4.89 7.77 4.11
N THR A 84 5.41 7.65 2.89
CA THR A 84 4.77 6.90 1.81
C THR A 84 5.71 5.85 1.21
N LEU A 85 5.15 4.71 0.82
CA LEU A 85 5.77 3.68 -0.01
C LEU A 85 4.85 3.40 -1.20
N GLY A 86 5.42 3.28 -2.40
CA GLY A 86 4.68 3.14 -3.63
C GLY A 86 4.58 1.70 -4.13
N GLY A 87 3.77 1.51 -5.16
CA GLY A 87 3.57 0.21 -5.79
C GLY A 87 4.79 -0.28 -6.58
N LEU A 88 5.75 0.60 -6.90
CA LEU A 88 6.92 0.22 -7.69
C LEU A 88 7.87 -0.64 -6.85
N GLU A 89 8.07 -0.27 -5.59
CA GLU A 89 8.78 -1.08 -4.61
C GLU A 89 8.13 -2.46 -4.48
N LEU A 90 6.79 -2.50 -4.31
CA LEU A 90 6.03 -3.75 -4.23
C LEU A 90 6.29 -4.64 -5.46
N LEU A 91 6.14 -4.06 -6.66
CA LEU A 91 6.30 -4.78 -7.91
C LEU A 91 7.70 -5.37 -8.03
N LEU A 92 8.74 -4.63 -7.61
CA LEU A 92 10.10 -5.12 -7.68
C LEU A 92 10.35 -6.25 -6.69
N TYR A 93 9.93 -6.11 -5.43
CA TYR A 93 10.09 -7.17 -4.43
C TYR A 93 9.36 -8.45 -4.86
N GLN A 94 8.16 -8.31 -5.44
CA GLN A 94 7.45 -9.44 -6.04
C GLN A 94 8.24 -10.09 -7.19
N GLY A 95 8.84 -9.29 -8.07
CA GLY A 95 9.67 -9.78 -9.16
C GLY A 95 10.93 -10.51 -8.68
N ILE A 96 11.61 -9.98 -7.67
CA ILE A 96 12.77 -10.61 -7.03
C ILE A 96 12.38 -11.97 -6.46
N ASP A 97 11.30 -12.02 -5.67
CA ASP A 97 10.82 -13.27 -5.07
C ASP A 97 10.43 -14.31 -6.13
N GLN A 98 9.76 -13.87 -7.22
CA GLN A 98 9.42 -14.73 -8.33
C GLN A 98 10.66 -15.30 -9.03
N LEU A 99 11.68 -14.47 -9.30
CA LEU A 99 12.95 -14.92 -9.90
C LEU A 99 13.70 -15.90 -9.00
N ASN A 100 13.72 -15.65 -7.68
CA ASN A 100 14.34 -16.53 -6.70
C ASN A 100 13.67 -17.92 -6.65
N LEU A 101 12.37 -18.00 -6.95
CA LEU A 101 11.65 -19.28 -6.99
C LEU A 101 11.91 -20.08 -8.27
N VAL A 102 12.16 -19.41 -9.40
CA VAL A 102 12.25 -20.08 -10.72
C VAL A 102 13.68 -20.20 -11.25
N THR A 103 14.65 -19.52 -10.65
CA THR A 103 16.05 -19.57 -11.05
C THR A 103 16.93 -20.20 -9.97
N ASN A 104 18.01 -20.87 -10.39
CA ASN A 104 19.07 -21.36 -9.49
C ASN A 104 20.19 -20.31 -9.31
N VAL A 105 19.96 -19.06 -9.71
CA VAL A 105 20.92 -17.98 -9.49
C VAL A 105 20.97 -17.71 -7.99
N GLU A 106 22.16 -17.46 -7.43
CA GLU A 106 22.27 -17.09 -6.01
C GLU A 106 21.41 -15.86 -5.74
N GLY A 107 20.23 -16.05 -5.14
CA GLY A 107 19.19 -15.01 -5.01
C GLY A 107 19.63 -13.72 -4.31
N LYS A 108 20.79 -13.75 -3.63
CA LYS A 108 21.42 -12.57 -3.03
C LYS A 108 21.98 -11.57 -4.06
N VAL A 109 22.44 -12.04 -5.22
CA VAL A 109 23.05 -11.18 -6.26
C VAL A 109 21.95 -10.36 -6.96
N ILE A 110 20.86 -11.03 -7.34
CA ILE A 110 19.71 -10.39 -8.00
C ILE A 110 19.02 -9.37 -7.06
N ASP A 111 18.93 -9.68 -5.78
CA ASP A 111 18.33 -8.79 -4.77
C ASP A 111 19.10 -7.46 -4.64
N GLN A 112 20.43 -7.50 -4.61
CA GLN A 112 21.25 -6.28 -4.49
C GLN A 112 21.13 -5.37 -5.72
N ASP A 113 21.28 -5.91 -6.92
CA ASP A 113 21.27 -5.13 -8.16
C ASP A 113 19.90 -4.46 -8.39
N LEU A 114 18.81 -5.18 -8.10
CA LEU A 114 17.46 -4.67 -8.27
C LEU A 114 17.12 -3.62 -7.20
N ARG A 115 17.55 -3.81 -5.94
CA ARG A 115 17.40 -2.77 -4.91
C ARG A 115 18.15 -1.48 -5.24
N ILE A 116 19.34 -1.56 -5.83
CA ILE A 116 20.09 -0.39 -6.29
C ILE A 116 19.32 0.34 -7.40
N ALA A 117 18.69 -0.41 -8.32
CA ALA A 117 17.89 0.16 -9.39
C ALA A 117 16.68 0.98 -8.86
N LEU A 118 16.03 0.55 -7.77
CA LEU A 118 14.95 1.31 -7.12
C LEU A 118 15.41 2.68 -6.64
N THR A 119 16.53 2.75 -5.91
CA THR A 119 17.05 4.02 -5.35
C THR A 119 17.35 5.07 -6.41
N ASN A 120 17.59 4.66 -7.66
CA ASN A 120 17.88 5.58 -8.77
C ASN A 120 16.62 6.06 -9.51
N VAL A 121 15.46 5.46 -9.25
CA VAL A 121 14.17 5.80 -9.90
C VAL A 121 13.29 6.68 -9.00
N THR A 122 13.53 6.67 -7.69
CA THR A 122 12.80 7.47 -6.69
C THR A 122 13.45 8.81 -6.32
N THR A 123 14.59 9.17 -6.94
CA THR A 123 15.22 10.50 -6.91
C THR A 123 14.93 11.28 -8.18
#